data_AF-A0A0V0VCW9-F1
#
_entry.id   AF-A0A0V0VCW9-F1
#
_cell.length_a   1.000
_cell.length_b   1.000
_cell.length_c   1.000
_cell.angle_alpha   90.00
_cell.angle_beta   90.00
_cell.angle_gamma   90.00
#
_symmetry.space_group_name_H-M   'P 1'
#
loop_
_entity.id
_entity.type
_entity.pdbx_description
1 polymer ?
#
loop_
_entity_poly.entity_id
_entity_poly.type
_entity_poly.pdbx_seq_one_letter_code
_entity_poly.pdbx_strand_id
1 'polypeptide(L)'
;MRLKMILFYVCIITTCFVKAISSISELNCKVDNGKGSPADADWFLTYKMWTNFSSFTISDLSHYWKAEQMNESTSSLSHTMKPLLEQKNNDNEIAIILWSNLPPYFRYPIHNTTSKGIIAWKNGANGLWITHTISYFPNFDAQNLKELFNQRFIKRRAAMVLCLTVNKTAFVDLTKNLIYHDPFIFFYKKPNLEGSAQQLFDSKEVKLLLSPYGDIKSPPYANAVRFTTASAEAPVQVAVLSKFAKGFADFYTSYVAKVLKISLRVWTPVEQNVPTEKNFCHDSLTVENIEGPVLLANHTIRREYDSNAAWAVDQRTKALGIVCIQQTDVFEQFSKMATDQVTEKCQQQLQ
;
A
#
# COMPACT_ATOMS: atom_id res chain seq x y z
N MET A 1 43.32 -67.19 -17.55
CA MET A 1 42.46 -66.25 -18.32
C MET A 1 41.32 -65.83 -17.40
N ARG A 2 41.33 -64.59 -16.89
CA ARG A 2 40.42 -64.11 -15.84
C ARG A 2 39.05 -63.79 -16.44
N LEU A 3 38.01 -64.57 -16.09
CA LEU A 3 36.61 -64.28 -16.40
C LEU A 3 36.09 -63.27 -15.35
N LYS A 4 35.83 -62.03 -15.76
CA LYS A 4 35.16 -61.01 -14.93
C LYS A 4 33.65 -61.26 -14.96
N MET A 5 33.09 -61.69 -13.83
CA MET A 5 31.65 -61.79 -13.59
C MET A 5 31.13 -60.38 -13.22
N ILE A 6 30.35 -59.76 -14.11
CA ILE A 6 29.71 -58.46 -13.88
C ILE A 6 28.33 -58.74 -13.26
N LEU A 7 28.18 -58.41 -11.97
CA LEU A 7 26.91 -58.42 -11.26
C LEU A 7 26.09 -57.19 -11.69
N PHE A 8 24.95 -57.39 -12.34
CA PHE A 8 23.97 -56.31 -12.57
C PHE A 8 23.12 -56.12 -11.30
N TYR A 9 23.42 -55.08 -10.53
CA TYR A 9 22.56 -54.65 -9.42
C TYR A 9 21.46 -53.74 -9.98
N VAL A 10 20.27 -54.30 -10.19
CA VAL A 10 19.07 -53.53 -10.55
C VAL A 10 18.60 -52.81 -9.28
N CYS A 11 19.06 -51.58 -9.09
CA CYS A 11 18.57 -50.71 -8.04
C CYS A 11 17.20 -50.18 -8.47
N ILE A 12 16.13 -50.79 -7.97
CA ILE A 12 14.77 -50.26 -8.08
C ILE A 12 14.73 -48.98 -7.24
N ILE A 13 15.04 -47.84 -7.86
CA ILE A 13 14.77 -46.53 -7.30
C ILE A 13 13.25 -46.38 -7.33
N THR A 14 12.61 -46.83 -6.24
CA THR A 14 11.29 -46.34 -5.88
C THR A 14 11.49 -44.85 -5.61
N THR A 15 11.24 -44.03 -6.63
CA THR A 15 11.07 -42.60 -6.48
C THR A 15 9.88 -42.41 -5.55
N CYS A 16 10.16 -42.39 -4.25
CA CYS A 16 9.29 -41.79 -3.28
C CYS A 16 9.20 -40.33 -3.73
N PHE A 17 8.14 -40.00 -4.47
CA PHE A 17 7.66 -38.64 -4.53
C PHE A 17 7.28 -38.30 -3.09
N VAL A 18 8.28 -37.88 -2.31
CA VAL A 18 8.04 -36.92 -1.24
C VAL A 18 7.45 -35.76 -2.00
N LYS A 19 6.11 -35.71 -2.01
CA LYS A 19 5.36 -34.50 -2.27
C LYS A 19 6.09 -33.48 -1.41
N ALA A 20 6.88 -32.60 -2.03
CA ALA A 20 7.36 -31.43 -1.36
C ALA A 20 6.09 -30.85 -0.73
N ILE A 21 6.02 -30.91 0.60
CA ILE A 21 5.03 -30.15 1.35
C ILE A 21 5.34 -28.75 0.85
N SER A 22 4.48 -28.26 -0.04
CA SER A 22 4.65 -26.96 -0.67
C SER A 22 4.79 -26.02 0.50
N SER A 23 6.02 -25.54 0.66
CA SER A 23 6.46 -24.57 1.65
C SER A 23 5.37 -23.54 1.83
N ILE A 24 5.06 -23.25 3.10
CA ILE A 24 4.29 -22.10 3.55
C ILE A 24 4.43 -20.96 2.53
N SER A 25 3.43 -20.77 1.66
CA SER A 25 3.56 -19.85 0.53
C SER A 25 3.56 -18.41 1.01
N GLU A 26 4.72 -17.83 1.34
CA GLU A 26 4.84 -16.51 1.94
C GLU A 26 3.92 -15.48 1.28
N LEU A 27 3.30 -14.64 2.11
CA LEU A 27 2.31 -13.69 1.65
C LEU A 27 3.04 -12.40 1.22
N ASN A 28 3.31 -12.29 -0.08
CA ASN A 28 4.04 -11.18 -0.68
C ASN A 28 3.19 -10.43 -1.71
N CYS A 29 3.59 -9.19 -2.03
CA CYS A 29 3.06 -8.44 -3.15
C CYS A 29 3.37 -9.20 -4.45
N LYS A 30 2.47 -9.11 -5.41
CA LYS A 30 2.60 -9.78 -6.69
C LYS A 30 2.53 -8.76 -7.82
N VAL A 31 3.41 -8.89 -8.80
CA VAL A 31 3.43 -8.01 -9.98
C VAL A 31 3.36 -8.80 -11.27
N ASP A 32 2.84 -8.15 -12.30
CA ASP A 32 2.87 -8.70 -13.65
C ASP A 32 4.27 -8.62 -14.25
N ASN A 33 4.86 -9.77 -14.58
CA ASN A 33 6.16 -9.89 -15.23
C ASN A 33 6.06 -10.18 -16.74
N GLY A 34 4.84 -10.22 -17.32
CA GLY A 34 4.61 -10.53 -18.73
C GLY A 34 4.85 -12.00 -19.12
N LYS A 35 5.10 -12.90 -18.16
CA LYS A 35 5.36 -14.34 -18.38
C LYS A 35 4.17 -15.24 -18.06
N GLY A 36 2.99 -14.66 -17.81
CA GLY A 36 1.75 -15.39 -17.52
C GLY A 36 1.58 -15.86 -16.07
N SER A 37 2.64 -15.87 -15.27
CA SER A 37 2.60 -16.09 -13.81
C SER A 37 3.10 -14.87 -13.05
N PRO A 38 2.45 -14.48 -11.93
CA PRO A 38 2.91 -13.34 -11.14
C PRO A 38 4.27 -13.61 -10.53
N ALA A 39 5.12 -12.58 -10.49
CA ALA A 39 6.35 -12.59 -9.70
C ALA A 39 6.06 -12.05 -8.29
N ASP A 40 6.77 -12.58 -7.29
CA ASP A 40 6.91 -11.93 -5.99
C ASP A 40 7.61 -10.58 -6.16
N ALA A 41 7.06 -9.57 -5.49
CA ALA A 41 7.58 -8.22 -5.43
C ALA A 41 7.72 -7.80 -3.97
N ASP A 42 8.76 -7.04 -3.67
CA ASP A 42 8.94 -6.39 -2.39
C ASP A 42 7.98 -5.20 -2.22
N TRP A 43 7.72 -4.47 -3.31
CA TRP A 43 6.73 -3.39 -3.34
C TRP A 43 6.25 -3.10 -4.76
N PHE A 44 5.04 -2.56 -4.87
CA PHE A 44 4.59 -1.90 -6.09
C PHE A 44 3.66 -0.73 -5.77
N LEU A 45 3.65 0.25 -6.66
CA LEU A 45 2.75 1.40 -6.64
C LEU A 45 1.98 1.47 -7.95
N THR A 46 0.66 1.42 -7.86
CA THR A 46 -0.25 1.55 -9.00
C THR A 46 -0.99 2.89 -8.93
N TYR A 47 -0.95 3.64 -10.02
CA TYR A 47 -1.75 4.83 -10.27
C TYR A 47 -2.85 4.51 -11.26
N LYS A 48 -4.10 4.57 -10.83
CA LYS A 48 -5.28 4.36 -11.68
C LYS A 48 -5.78 5.68 -12.24
N MET A 49 -5.96 5.73 -13.54
CA MET A 49 -6.61 6.84 -14.24
C MET A 49 -8.09 6.94 -13.86
N TRP A 50 -8.68 8.11 -14.09
CA TRP A 50 -10.07 8.38 -13.75
C TRP A 50 -11.09 7.61 -14.59
N THR A 51 -10.72 7.07 -15.75
CA THR A 51 -11.61 6.26 -16.61
C THR A 51 -11.09 4.85 -16.83
N ASN A 52 -12.04 3.91 -16.99
CA ASN A 52 -11.84 2.59 -17.59
C ASN A 52 -10.76 1.69 -16.97
N PHE A 53 -10.43 1.85 -15.69
CA PHE A 53 -9.42 1.04 -14.98
C PHE A 53 -8.00 1.07 -15.56
N SER A 54 -7.74 1.87 -16.59
CA SER A 54 -6.40 2.12 -17.08
C SER A 54 -5.54 2.61 -15.92
N SER A 55 -4.36 2.01 -15.79
CA SER A 55 -3.47 2.25 -14.67
C SER A 55 -2.01 2.12 -15.09
N PHE A 56 -1.13 2.67 -14.27
CA PHE A 56 0.31 2.56 -14.42
C PHE A 56 0.89 2.02 -13.13
N THR A 57 1.69 0.96 -13.22
CA THR A 57 2.34 0.33 -12.06
C THR A 57 3.85 0.48 -12.17
N ILE A 58 4.50 0.89 -11.09
CA ILE A 58 5.96 0.86 -10.90
C ILE A 58 6.25 -0.09 -9.72
N SER A 59 7.32 -0.87 -9.78
CA SER A 59 7.68 -1.84 -8.76
C SER A 59 9.19 -2.01 -8.61
N ASP A 60 9.61 -2.82 -7.65
CA ASP A 60 10.99 -3.28 -7.47
C ASP A 60 11.52 -4.10 -8.67
N LEU A 61 10.64 -4.74 -9.43
CA LEU A 61 10.98 -5.47 -10.65
C LEU A 61 10.90 -4.62 -11.92
N SER A 62 10.18 -3.50 -11.88
CA SER A 62 9.98 -2.59 -13.00
C SER A 62 10.07 -1.15 -12.52
N HIS A 63 11.26 -0.57 -12.65
CA HIS A 63 11.61 0.80 -12.22
C HIS A 63 11.03 1.93 -13.11
N TYR A 64 10.02 1.62 -13.93
CA TYR A 64 9.31 2.57 -14.77
C TYR A 64 7.81 2.26 -14.76
N TRP A 65 7.00 3.26 -15.13
CA TRP A 65 5.55 3.12 -15.25
C TRP A 65 5.18 2.13 -16.36
N LYS A 66 4.74 0.94 -15.96
CA LYS A 66 4.17 -0.07 -16.84
C LYS A 66 2.66 0.10 -16.92
N ALA A 67 2.12 0.20 -18.13
CA ALA A 67 0.67 0.27 -18.34
C ALA A 67 0.01 -1.08 -17.97
N GLU A 68 -1.06 -1.01 -17.18
CA GLU A 68 -1.89 -2.13 -16.77
C GLU A 68 -3.37 -1.76 -16.83
N GLN A 69 -4.24 -2.77 -16.90
CA GLN A 69 -5.67 -2.62 -16.64
C GLN A 69 -5.95 -3.16 -15.23
N MET A 70 -6.20 -2.28 -14.27
CA MET A 70 -6.26 -2.64 -12.85
C MET A 70 -7.23 -3.79 -12.55
N ASN A 71 -8.34 -3.90 -13.29
CA ASN A 71 -9.37 -4.92 -13.09
C ASN A 71 -9.10 -6.26 -13.79
N GLU A 72 -8.09 -6.34 -14.66
CA GLU A 72 -7.76 -7.58 -15.37
C GLU A 72 -7.05 -8.56 -14.45
N SER A 73 -7.22 -9.86 -14.70
CA SER A 73 -6.65 -10.91 -13.86
C SER A 73 -5.12 -10.93 -13.83
N THR A 74 -4.49 -10.29 -14.81
CA THR A 74 -3.04 -10.16 -14.95
C THR A 74 -2.47 -8.90 -14.31
N SER A 75 -3.29 -8.01 -13.75
CA SER A 75 -2.76 -6.79 -13.12
C SER A 75 -2.03 -7.10 -11.81
N SER A 76 -1.10 -6.24 -11.40
CA SER A 76 -0.36 -6.39 -10.15
C SER A 76 -1.30 -6.40 -8.93
N LEU A 77 -2.32 -5.54 -8.94
CA LEU A 77 -3.35 -5.54 -7.90
C LEU A 77 -4.17 -6.84 -7.91
N SER A 78 -4.64 -7.31 -9.06
CA SER A 78 -5.42 -8.54 -9.17
C SER A 78 -4.63 -9.77 -8.72
N HIS A 79 -3.36 -9.86 -9.12
CA HIS A 79 -2.47 -10.94 -8.69
C HIS A 79 -2.26 -10.96 -7.18
N THR A 80 -2.18 -9.79 -6.54
CA THR A 80 -2.04 -9.67 -5.09
C THR A 80 -3.35 -9.97 -4.36
N MET A 81 -4.49 -9.54 -4.90
CA MET A 81 -5.80 -9.72 -4.28
C MET A 81 -6.37 -11.13 -4.42
N LYS A 82 -6.03 -11.84 -5.50
CA LYS A 82 -6.59 -13.16 -5.80
C LYS A 82 -6.34 -14.17 -4.67
N PRO A 83 -5.10 -14.37 -4.16
CA PRO A 83 -4.88 -15.27 -3.03
C PRO A 83 -5.68 -14.87 -1.79
N LEU A 84 -5.79 -13.57 -1.48
CA LEU A 84 -6.56 -13.08 -0.33
C LEU A 84 -8.05 -13.42 -0.46
N LEU A 85 -8.63 -13.27 -1.66
CA LEU A 85 -10.02 -13.63 -1.93
C LEU A 85 -10.27 -15.15 -1.85
N GLU A 86 -9.35 -15.95 -2.36
CA GLU A 86 -9.45 -17.42 -2.35
C GLU A 86 -9.26 -18.01 -0.94
N GLN A 87 -8.41 -17.38 -0.13
CA GLN A 87 -8.02 -17.86 1.20
C GLN A 87 -8.88 -17.29 2.33
N LYS A 88 -9.69 -16.25 2.10
CA LYS A 88 -10.50 -15.59 3.16
C LYS A 88 -11.36 -16.56 3.97
N ASN A 89 -11.86 -17.65 3.36
CA ASN A 89 -12.69 -18.65 4.05
C ASN A 89 -11.99 -20.00 4.30
N ASN A 90 -10.89 -20.29 3.60
CA ASN A 90 -10.35 -21.65 3.50
C ASN A 90 -9.01 -21.85 4.23
N ASP A 91 -8.23 -20.80 4.40
CA ASP A 91 -6.91 -20.89 5.01
C ASP A 91 -7.01 -20.67 6.53
N ASN A 92 -6.66 -21.67 7.33
CA ASN A 92 -6.76 -21.59 8.79
C ASN A 92 -5.64 -20.78 9.44
N GLU A 93 -4.61 -20.38 8.68
CA GLU A 93 -3.42 -19.71 9.18
C GLU A 93 -3.37 -18.22 8.83
N ILE A 94 -4.13 -17.79 7.82
CA ILE A 94 -4.15 -16.40 7.38
C ILE A 94 -5.00 -15.51 8.30
N ALA A 95 -4.41 -14.39 8.69
CA ALA A 95 -5.05 -13.24 9.29
C ALA A 95 -5.28 -12.17 8.23
N ILE A 96 -6.43 -11.51 8.29
CA ILE A 96 -6.76 -10.40 7.38
C ILE A 96 -7.46 -9.30 8.19
N ILE A 97 -7.09 -8.05 7.99
CA ILE A 97 -7.78 -6.88 8.55
C ILE A 97 -7.95 -5.85 7.43
N LEU A 98 -9.18 -5.39 7.21
CA LEU A 98 -9.51 -4.38 6.21
C LEU A 98 -10.09 -3.15 6.89
N TRP A 99 -9.61 -1.98 6.50
CA TRP A 99 -10.17 -0.71 6.95
C TRP A 99 -10.44 0.22 5.78
N SER A 100 -11.48 1.05 5.93
CA SER A 100 -11.79 2.07 4.95
C SER A 100 -12.76 3.07 5.54
N ASN A 101 -12.55 4.35 5.22
CA ASN A 101 -13.54 5.38 5.53
C ASN A 101 -14.78 5.32 4.60
N LEU A 102 -14.73 4.55 3.50
CA LEU A 102 -15.85 4.36 2.59
C LEU A 102 -15.82 2.92 2.06
N PRO A 103 -16.16 1.92 2.91
CA PRO A 103 -16.15 0.52 2.54
C PRO A 103 -17.29 0.18 1.57
N PRO A 104 -17.31 -1.05 1.01
CA PRO A 104 -18.44 -1.52 0.21
C PRO A 104 -19.79 -1.30 0.92
N TYR A 105 -20.85 -1.06 0.13
CA TYR A 105 -22.24 -0.87 0.60
C TYR A 105 -22.55 0.38 1.44
N PHE A 106 -21.54 1.16 1.86
CA PHE A 106 -21.79 2.42 2.55
C PHE A 106 -22.40 3.47 1.62
N ARG A 107 -23.21 4.38 2.18
CA ARG A 107 -23.79 5.50 1.41
C ARG A 107 -22.94 6.77 1.51
N TYR A 108 -22.33 7.00 2.66
CA TYR A 108 -21.53 8.19 2.97
C TYR A 108 -20.21 7.80 3.63
N PRO A 109 -19.14 8.60 3.46
CA PRO A 109 -17.86 8.33 4.09
C PRO A 109 -17.90 8.64 5.60
N ILE A 110 -17.05 7.94 6.35
CA ILE A 110 -16.71 8.27 7.72
C ILE A 110 -15.70 9.43 7.68
N HIS A 111 -15.99 10.53 8.36
CA HIS A 111 -15.24 11.77 8.23
C HIS A 111 -14.02 11.88 9.16
N ASN A 112 -13.91 11.04 10.18
CA ASN A 112 -12.78 11.06 11.12
C ASN A 112 -11.47 10.55 10.51
N THR A 113 -11.52 9.94 9.32
CA THR A 113 -10.35 9.37 8.67
C THR A 113 -10.56 9.33 7.17
N THR A 114 -9.48 9.41 6.41
CA THR A 114 -9.49 9.17 4.95
C THR A 114 -8.77 7.86 4.59
N SER A 115 -8.16 7.21 5.59
CA SER A 115 -7.30 6.05 5.44
C SER A 115 -8.09 4.80 5.01
N LYS A 116 -7.48 3.99 4.14
CA LYS A 116 -8.01 2.71 3.66
C LYS A 116 -6.87 1.75 3.39
N GLY A 117 -7.10 0.47 3.62
CA GLY A 117 -6.08 -0.52 3.35
C GLY A 117 -6.42 -1.92 3.82
N ILE A 118 -5.41 -2.77 3.67
CA ILE A 118 -5.45 -4.21 3.92
C ILE A 118 -4.15 -4.57 4.63
N ILE A 119 -4.27 -5.27 5.74
CA ILE A 119 -3.16 -5.97 6.37
C ILE A 119 -3.49 -7.45 6.32
N ALA A 120 -2.54 -8.27 5.87
CA ALA A 120 -2.68 -9.71 5.92
C ALA A 120 -1.34 -10.37 6.25
N TRP A 121 -1.39 -11.46 7.00
CA TRP A 121 -0.20 -12.24 7.37
C TRP A 121 -0.59 -13.69 7.64
N LYS A 122 0.38 -14.59 7.69
CA LYS A 122 0.17 -15.98 8.09
C LYS A 122 1.37 -16.53 8.87
N ASN A 123 1.36 -17.81 9.22
CA ASN A 123 2.57 -18.44 9.74
C ASN A 123 3.60 -18.41 8.61
N GLY A 124 4.81 -17.93 8.89
CA GLY A 124 5.75 -17.47 7.86
C GLY A 124 6.40 -16.14 8.23
N ALA A 125 7.41 -15.73 7.47
CA ALA A 125 8.18 -14.52 7.75
C ALA A 125 7.48 -13.24 7.28
N ASN A 126 6.80 -13.29 6.14
CA ASN A 126 6.26 -12.10 5.48
C ASN A 126 4.73 -11.97 5.61
N GLY A 127 4.26 -10.74 5.40
CA GLY A 127 2.87 -10.42 5.14
C GLY A 127 2.73 -9.21 4.22
N LEU A 128 1.48 -8.82 3.99
CA LEU A 128 1.09 -7.74 3.11
C LEU A 128 0.63 -6.53 3.90
N TRP A 129 1.15 -5.36 3.53
CA TRP A 129 0.59 -4.06 3.86
C TRP A 129 0.17 -3.36 2.57
N ILE A 130 -1.14 -3.15 2.39
CA ILE A 130 -1.68 -2.42 1.25
C ILE A 130 -2.37 -1.17 1.76
N THR A 131 -2.01 -0.01 1.23
CA THR A 131 -2.76 1.24 1.40
C THR A 131 -3.30 1.68 0.05
N HIS A 132 -4.54 2.20 0.03
CA HIS A 132 -5.15 2.63 -1.22
C HIS A 132 -6.11 3.80 -1.02
N THR A 133 -6.50 4.42 -2.14
CA THR A 133 -7.49 5.49 -2.15
C THR A 133 -8.81 5.12 -2.86
N ILE A 134 -8.94 3.85 -3.26
CA ILE A 134 -10.14 3.31 -3.91
C ILE A 134 -11.33 3.30 -2.93
N SER A 135 -12.44 3.96 -3.29
CA SER A 135 -13.71 3.90 -2.56
C SER A 135 -14.48 2.61 -2.87
N TYR A 136 -15.24 2.09 -1.90
CA TYR A 136 -16.03 0.85 -2.03
C TYR A 136 -15.19 -0.41 -2.31
N PHE A 137 -13.91 -0.37 -1.94
CA PHE A 137 -12.95 -1.45 -2.14
C PHE A 137 -12.22 -1.76 -0.82
N PRO A 138 -11.76 -3.01 -0.66
CA PRO A 138 -12.14 -4.20 -1.43
C PRO A 138 -13.52 -4.74 -1.02
N ASN A 139 -14.27 -5.31 -1.96
CA ASN A 139 -15.47 -6.08 -1.63
C ASN A 139 -15.11 -7.53 -1.32
N PHE A 140 -14.97 -7.87 -0.03
CA PHE A 140 -14.65 -9.23 0.40
C PHE A 140 -15.85 -10.19 0.39
N ASP A 141 -17.03 -9.76 -0.06
CA ASP A 141 -18.12 -10.69 -0.42
C ASP A 141 -17.95 -11.24 -1.85
N ALA A 142 -17.08 -10.62 -2.65
CA ALA A 142 -16.79 -11.06 -4.01
C ALA A 142 -16.23 -12.50 -4.04
N GLN A 143 -16.72 -13.30 -5.00
CA GLN A 143 -16.29 -14.68 -5.22
C GLN A 143 -15.13 -14.78 -6.23
N ASN A 144 -14.89 -13.71 -6.99
CA ASN A 144 -13.86 -13.66 -8.02
C ASN A 144 -13.41 -12.20 -8.27
N LEU A 145 -12.34 -12.03 -9.06
CA LEU A 145 -11.79 -10.72 -9.38
C LEU A 145 -12.76 -9.81 -10.14
N LYS A 146 -13.63 -10.37 -10.99
CA LYS A 146 -14.62 -9.58 -11.73
C LYS A 146 -15.61 -8.90 -10.78
N GLU A 147 -16.06 -9.62 -9.76
CA GLU A 147 -16.92 -9.08 -8.71
C GLU A 147 -16.20 -8.07 -7.81
N LEU A 148 -14.91 -8.28 -7.52
CA LEU A 148 -14.10 -7.37 -6.70
C LEU A 148 -14.10 -5.94 -7.26
N PHE A 149 -14.07 -5.80 -8.59
CA PHE A 149 -14.03 -4.51 -9.29
C PHE A 149 -15.38 -4.04 -9.84
N ASN A 150 -16.49 -4.72 -9.53
CA ASN A 150 -17.81 -4.45 -10.16
C ASN A 150 -18.45 -3.10 -9.74
N GLN A 151 -17.88 -2.40 -8.77
CA GLN A 151 -18.43 -1.12 -8.30
C GLN A 151 -18.14 0.01 -9.30
N ARG A 152 -19.20 0.68 -9.78
CA ARG A 152 -19.11 1.76 -10.79
C ARG A 152 -18.14 2.88 -10.42
N PHE A 153 -17.99 3.17 -9.13
CA PHE A 153 -17.14 4.24 -8.62
C PHE A 153 -15.66 3.90 -8.73
N ILE A 154 -15.29 2.62 -8.62
CA ILE A 154 -13.90 2.16 -8.82
C ILE A 154 -13.50 2.45 -10.28
N LYS A 155 -14.39 2.21 -11.24
CA LYS A 155 -14.11 2.48 -12.66
C LYS A 155 -13.91 3.97 -12.97
N ARG A 156 -14.62 4.87 -12.28
CA ARG A 156 -14.83 6.29 -12.66
C ARG A 156 -14.06 7.32 -11.82
N ARG A 157 -13.19 6.88 -10.91
CA ARG A 157 -12.37 7.78 -10.09
C ARG A 157 -10.92 7.38 -10.17
N ALA A 158 -10.02 8.34 -10.28
CA ALA A 158 -8.61 8.03 -10.16
C ALA A 158 -8.31 7.50 -8.76
N ALA A 159 -7.27 6.70 -8.60
CA ALA A 159 -6.90 6.13 -7.31
C ALA A 159 -5.43 5.71 -7.29
N MET A 160 -4.88 5.55 -6.10
CA MET A 160 -3.55 4.98 -5.90
C MET A 160 -3.65 3.74 -5.03
N VAL A 161 -2.74 2.79 -5.29
CA VAL A 161 -2.55 1.59 -4.47
C VAL A 161 -1.07 1.38 -4.27
N LEU A 162 -0.64 1.28 -3.02
CA LEU A 162 0.70 0.88 -2.64
C LEU A 162 0.61 -0.46 -1.93
N CYS A 163 1.38 -1.44 -2.41
CA CYS A 163 1.58 -2.72 -1.75
C CYS A 163 3.02 -2.81 -1.27
N LEU A 164 3.21 -3.26 -0.03
CA LEU A 164 4.50 -3.57 0.58
C LEU A 164 4.48 -5.01 1.10
N THR A 165 5.51 -5.76 0.76
CA THR A 165 5.86 -7.02 1.43
C THR A 165 6.65 -6.68 2.68
N VAL A 166 6.11 -7.05 3.84
CA VAL A 166 6.61 -6.61 5.14
C VAL A 166 6.89 -7.82 6.01
N ASN A 167 8.00 -7.79 6.75
CA ASN A 167 8.21 -8.80 7.77
C ASN A 167 7.09 -8.73 8.82
N LYS A 168 6.51 -9.88 9.14
CA LYS A 168 5.38 -9.99 10.07
C LYS A 168 5.63 -9.30 11.42
N THR A 169 6.88 -9.25 11.89
CA THR A 169 7.22 -8.59 13.16
C THR A 169 6.94 -7.08 13.14
N ALA A 170 6.98 -6.42 12.00
CA ALA A 170 6.69 -4.99 11.89
C ALA A 170 5.20 -4.65 12.07
N PHE A 171 4.29 -5.64 11.95
CA PHE A 171 2.86 -5.40 12.06
C PHE A 171 2.42 -4.94 13.45
N VAL A 172 3.17 -5.26 14.51
CA VAL A 172 2.86 -4.75 15.86
C VAL A 172 2.94 -3.22 15.86
N ASP A 173 4.04 -2.65 15.37
CA ASP A 173 4.24 -1.20 15.37
C ASP A 173 3.39 -0.51 14.32
N LEU A 174 3.19 -1.13 13.15
CA LEU A 174 2.25 -0.64 12.14
C LEU A 174 0.81 -0.60 12.67
N THR A 175 0.41 -1.58 13.48
CA THR A 175 -0.92 -1.59 14.13
C THR A 175 -1.04 -0.45 15.14
N LYS A 176 0.00 -0.20 15.96
CA LYS A 176 0.03 0.97 16.85
C LYS A 176 -0.07 2.28 16.08
N ASN A 177 0.59 2.38 14.94
CA ASN A 177 0.49 3.55 14.06
C ASN A 177 -0.93 3.69 13.51
N LEU A 178 -1.51 2.60 13.02
CA LEU A 178 -2.85 2.58 12.44
C LEU A 178 -3.95 3.01 13.43
N ILE A 179 -3.81 2.74 14.74
CA ILE A 179 -4.74 3.27 15.77
C ILE A 179 -4.85 4.80 15.69
N TYR A 180 -3.77 5.53 15.38
CA TYR A 180 -3.80 7.00 15.26
C TYR A 180 -4.55 7.48 14.03
N HIS A 181 -4.80 6.64 13.02
CA HIS A 181 -5.66 6.99 11.88
C HIS A 181 -7.15 6.94 12.21
N ASP A 182 -7.57 6.45 13.37
CA ASP A 182 -8.98 6.19 13.70
C ASP A 182 -9.73 5.37 12.63
N PRO A 183 -9.16 4.22 12.21
CA PRO A 183 -9.66 3.50 11.07
C PRO A 183 -11.00 2.82 11.39
N PHE A 184 -11.89 2.81 10.41
CA PHE A 184 -13.06 1.95 10.48
C PHE A 184 -12.73 0.56 9.93
N ILE A 185 -12.62 -0.41 10.84
CA ILE A 185 -12.42 -1.82 10.47
C ILE A 185 -13.75 -2.42 10.04
N PHE A 186 -13.87 -2.78 8.76
CA PHE A 186 -15.13 -3.31 8.20
C PHE A 186 -15.10 -4.82 7.94
N PHE A 187 -13.91 -5.42 8.02
CA PHE A 187 -13.72 -6.87 7.91
C PHE A 187 -12.47 -7.26 8.67
N TYR A 188 -12.53 -8.38 9.36
CA TYR A 188 -11.34 -9.05 9.87
C TYR A 188 -11.54 -10.56 9.85
N LYS A 189 -10.43 -11.28 9.77
CA LYS A 189 -10.35 -12.73 9.88
C LYS A 189 -9.24 -13.09 10.83
N LYS A 190 -9.59 -13.83 11.89
CA LYS A 190 -8.63 -14.42 12.83
C LYS A 190 -8.15 -15.79 12.29
N PRO A 191 -6.85 -16.13 12.42
CA PRO A 191 -6.38 -17.49 12.19
C PRO A 191 -6.99 -18.49 13.17
N ASN A 192 -7.46 -19.63 12.64
CA ASN A 192 -8.02 -20.73 13.42
C ASN A 192 -6.94 -21.70 13.92
N LEU A 193 -5.82 -21.81 13.19
CA LEU A 193 -4.68 -22.63 13.59
C LEU A 193 -3.82 -21.87 14.60
N GLU A 194 -3.48 -22.55 15.70
CA GLU A 194 -2.54 -22.02 16.68
C GLU A 194 -1.16 -21.80 16.06
N GLY A 195 -0.52 -20.69 16.41
CA GLY A 195 0.82 -20.37 15.91
C GLY A 195 1.13 -18.88 15.95
N SER A 196 2.26 -18.51 15.37
CA SER A 196 2.77 -17.13 15.36
C SER A 196 1.81 -16.13 14.73
N ALA A 197 1.02 -16.53 13.72
CA ALA A 197 0.02 -15.67 13.11
C ALA A 197 -1.14 -15.36 14.06
N GLN A 198 -1.64 -16.39 14.74
CA GLN A 198 -2.71 -16.25 15.73
C GLN A 198 -2.24 -15.43 16.94
N GLN A 199 -1.02 -15.67 17.43
CA GLN A 199 -0.43 -14.92 18.53
C GLN A 199 -0.31 -13.42 18.21
N LEU A 200 0.11 -13.07 16.99
CA LEU A 200 0.14 -11.69 16.54
C LEU A 200 -1.28 -11.09 16.47
N PHE A 201 -2.27 -11.85 15.98
CA PHE A 201 -3.67 -11.41 15.95
C PHE A 201 -4.24 -11.19 17.36
N ASP A 202 -3.84 -12.01 18.33
CA ASP A 202 -4.26 -11.91 19.72
C ASP A 202 -3.45 -10.90 20.55
N SER A 203 -2.50 -10.20 19.93
CA SER A 203 -1.73 -9.13 20.57
C SER A 203 -2.63 -8.01 21.10
N LYS A 204 -2.12 -7.28 22.10
CA LYS A 204 -2.82 -6.14 22.70
C LYS A 204 -3.13 -5.10 21.62
N GLU A 205 -2.18 -4.81 20.74
CA GLU A 205 -2.26 -3.82 19.68
C GLU A 205 -3.41 -4.12 18.71
N VAL A 206 -3.50 -5.36 18.20
CA VAL A 206 -4.58 -5.76 17.29
C VAL A 206 -5.92 -5.76 18.01
N LYS A 207 -5.99 -6.24 19.26
CA LYS A 207 -7.21 -6.16 20.07
C LYS A 207 -7.68 -4.71 20.29
N LEU A 208 -6.75 -3.78 20.51
CA LEU A 208 -7.07 -2.35 20.60
C LEU A 208 -7.57 -1.79 19.27
N LEU A 209 -6.93 -2.16 18.15
CA LEU A 209 -7.37 -1.76 16.80
C LEU A 209 -8.79 -2.24 16.48
N LEU A 210 -9.14 -3.45 16.91
CA LEU A 210 -10.47 -4.05 16.69
C LEU A 210 -11.50 -3.61 17.76
N SER A 211 -11.08 -2.90 18.81
CA SER A 211 -11.97 -2.49 19.90
C SER A 211 -12.73 -1.21 19.52
N PRO A 212 -14.05 -1.15 19.80
CA PRO A 212 -14.82 0.09 19.63
C PRO A 212 -14.48 1.16 20.70
N TYR A 213 -13.72 0.80 21.75
CA TYR A 213 -13.38 1.66 22.88
C TYR A 213 -11.87 1.95 22.99
N GLY A 214 -11.13 1.85 21.89
CA GLY A 214 -9.66 1.97 21.87
C GLY A 214 -9.15 3.40 22.12
N ASP A 215 -9.37 3.96 23.31
CA ASP A 215 -8.81 5.25 23.70
C ASP A 215 -7.53 5.06 24.53
N ILE A 216 -6.40 5.00 23.82
CA ILE A 216 -5.16 5.60 24.31
C ILE A 216 -4.58 6.43 23.17
N LYS A 217 -5.02 7.68 23.07
CA LYS A 217 -4.41 8.70 22.20
C LYS A 217 -4.05 9.89 23.09
N SER A 218 -2.80 9.94 23.51
CA SER A 218 -2.25 11.10 24.21
C SER A 218 -1.66 12.09 23.19
N PRO A 219 -1.57 13.38 23.52
CA PRO A 219 -0.73 14.32 22.79
C PRO A 219 0.66 13.72 22.54
N PRO A 220 1.23 13.84 21.33
CA PRO A 220 0.85 14.78 20.26
C PRO A 220 -0.27 14.32 19.29
N TYR A 221 -1.10 13.33 19.63
CA TYR A 221 -2.18 12.81 18.75
C TYR A 221 -1.68 12.38 17.37
N ALA A 222 -0.40 12.06 17.26
CA ALA A 222 0.27 11.68 16.05
C ALA A 222 1.35 10.64 16.38
N ASN A 223 1.66 9.78 15.42
CA ASN A 223 2.67 8.74 15.58
C ASN A 223 3.46 8.56 14.29
N ALA A 224 4.71 8.11 14.39
CA ALA A 224 5.57 7.81 13.26
C ALA A 224 6.26 6.47 13.50
N VAL A 225 6.13 5.56 12.54
CA VAL A 225 6.81 4.25 12.57
C VAL A 225 7.72 4.14 11.36
N ARG A 226 8.92 3.60 11.57
CA ARG A 226 9.88 3.32 10.51
C ARG A 226 10.15 1.83 10.46
N PHE A 227 10.17 1.27 9.27
CA PHE A 227 10.50 -0.14 9.05
C PHE A 227 11.15 -0.30 7.67
N THR A 228 11.66 -1.49 7.40
CA THR A 228 12.13 -1.88 6.07
C THR A 228 11.23 -2.95 5.48
N THR A 229 11.03 -2.91 4.17
CA THR A 229 10.37 -4.00 3.45
C THR A 229 11.17 -5.31 3.55
N ALA A 230 10.56 -6.43 3.15
CA ALA A 230 11.07 -7.77 3.44
C ALA A 230 12.21 -8.24 2.53
N SER A 231 12.49 -7.55 1.42
CA SER A 231 13.56 -7.90 0.49
C SER A 231 14.91 -8.05 1.20
N ALA A 232 15.53 -9.21 1.03
CA ALA A 232 16.88 -9.46 1.53
C ALA A 232 17.96 -8.76 0.68
N GLU A 233 17.69 -8.54 -0.60
CA GLU A 233 18.66 -7.99 -1.56
C GLU A 233 18.62 -6.46 -1.59
N ALA A 234 17.42 -5.88 -1.61
CA ALA A 234 17.21 -4.45 -1.79
C ALA A 234 16.06 -3.93 -0.90
N PRO A 235 16.19 -4.01 0.44
CA PRO A 235 15.16 -3.53 1.36
C PRO A 235 14.95 -2.02 1.22
N VAL A 236 13.70 -1.60 1.32
CA VAL A 236 13.27 -0.22 1.18
C VAL A 236 12.91 0.36 2.53
N GLN A 237 13.46 1.52 2.87
CA GLN A 237 13.06 2.24 4.07
C GLN A 237 11.69 2.89 3.89
N VAL A 238 10.79 2.60 4.82
CA VAL A 238 9.43 3.11 4.85
C VAL A 238 9.19 3.83 6.18
N ALA A 239 8.58 5.02 6.11
CA ALA A 239 8.06 5.70 7.27
C ALA A 239 6.54 5.87 7.14
N VAL A 240 5.78 5.50 8.16
CA VAL A 240 4.32 5.71 8.20
C VAL A 240 4.03 6.77 9.24
N LEU A 241 3.51 7.91 8.78
CA LEU A 241 3.10 9.01 9.65
C LEU A 241 1.59 8.99 9.79
N SER A 242 1.13 8.93 11.03
CA SER A 242 -0.27 8.96 11.39
C SER A 242 -0.60 10.16 12.24
N LYS A 243 -1.79 10.70 12.05
CA LYS A 243 -2.35 11.78 12.85
C LYS A 243 -3.84 11.50 13.08
N PHE A 244 -4.27 11.72 14.29
CA PHE A 244 -5.67 11.61 14.69
C PHE A 244 -6.45 12.87 14.32
N ALA A 245 -7.70 12.70 13.86
CA ALA A 245 -8.53 13.81 13.38
C ALA A 245 -8.79 14.91 14.42
N LYS A 246 -8.76 14.60 15.73
CA LYS A 246 -8.87 15.62 16.78
C LYS A 246 -7.69 16.59 16.84
N GLY A 247 -6.55 16.27 16.22
CA GLY A 247 -5.44 17.20 16.09
C GLY A 247 -5.80 18.30 15.08
N PHE A 248 -5.96 19.55 15.52
CA PHE A 248 -6.30 20.68 14.64
C PHE A 248 -5.13 21.19 13.77
N ALA A 249 -3.92 20.63 13.92
CA ALA A 249 -2.73 21.08 13.19
C ALA A 249 -2.68 20.50 11.76
N ASP A 250 -2.38 21.30 10.73
CA ASP A 250 -2.27 20.77 9.36
C ASP A 250 -1.27 19.61 9.26
N PHE A 251 -1.63 18.57 8.51
CA PHE A 251 -0.86 17.33 8.47
C PHE A 251 0.51 17.55 7.81
N TYR A 252 0.57 18.26 6.69
CA TYR A 252 1.83 18.39 5.95
C TYR A 252 2.77 19.42 6.59
N THR A 253 2.29 20.63 6.85
CA THR A 253 3.08 21.77 7.35
C THR A 253 3.43 21.63 8.82
N SER A 254 2.49 21.16 9.65
CA SER A 254 2.67 21.14 11.09
C SER A 254 3.21 19.81 11.61
N TYR A 255 3.14 18.74 10.81
CA TYR A 255 3.62 17.42 11.22
C TYR A 255 4.64 16.83 10.23
N VAL A 256 4.26 16.47 9.00
CA VAL A 256 5.14 15.73 8.07
C VAL A 256 6.45 16.48 7.79
N ALA A 257 6.37 17.73 7.33
CA ALA A 257 7.55 18.54 7.00
C ALA A 257 8.49 18.72 8.20
N LYS A 258 7.95 18.85 9.42
CA LYS A 258 8.73 19.05 10.65
C LYS A 258 9.36 17.76 11.17
N VAL A 259 8.63 16.64 11.15
CA VAL A 259 9.12 15.33 11.60
C VAL A 259 10.19 14.80 10.64
N LEU A 260 9.98 15.00 9.35
CA LEU A 260 10.89 14.53 8.31
C LEU A 260 11.98 15.53 7.98
N LYS A 261 11.82 16.80 8.37
CA LYS A 261 12.74 17.92 8.08
C LYS A 261 12.98 18.11 6.58
N ILE A 262 11.92 18.05 5.79
CA ILE A 262 11.94 18.19 4.33
C ILE A 262 10.93 19.21 3.83
N SER A 263 11.23 19.81 2.68
CA SER A 263 10.31 20.65 1.94
C SER A 263 9.44 19.77 1.04
N LEU A 264 8.14 20.02 0.96
CA LEU A 264 7.20 19.16 0.24
C LEU A 264 6.51 19.88 -0.91
N ARG A 265 6.30 19.16 -2.01
CA ARG A 265 5.28 19.47 -3.01
C ARG A 265 4.15 18.46 -2.87
N VAL A 266 2.93 18.94 -2.73
CA VAL A 266 1.76 18.16 -2.33
C VAL A 266 0.72 18.18 -3.44
N TRP A 267 0.33 17.00 -3.89
CA TRP A 267 -0.82 16.79 -4.76
C TRP A 267 -1.94 16.17 -3.94
N THR A 268 -2.99 16.94 -3.69
CA THR A 268 -4.20 16.50 -2.99
C THR A 268 -5.41 16.64 -3.91
N PRO A 269 -6.38 15.71 -3.86
CA PRO A 269 -7.65 15.88 -4.57
C PRO A 269 -8.35 17.18 -4.17
N VAL A 270 -9.03 17.81 -5.12
CA VAL A 270 -9.95 18.92 -4.78
C VAL A 270 -11.27 18.32 -4.32
N GLU A 271 -11.60 18.49 -3.05
CA GLU A 271 -12.96 18.28 -2.58
C GLU A 271 -13.77 19.56 -2.82
N GLN A 272 -14.98 19.41 -3.38
CA GLN A 272 -15.88 20.55 -3.59
C GLN A 272 -16.20 21.21 -2.25
N ASN A 273 -16.01 22.53 -2.18
CA ASN A 273 -16.24 23.36 -0.99
C ASN A 273 -15.28 23.12 0.19
N VAL A 274 -14.20 22.37 0.00
CA VAL A 274 -13.10 22.30 0.97
C VAL A 274 -11.96 23.16 0.42
N PRO A 275 -11.59 24.26 1.09
CA PRO A 275 -10.43 25.04 0.70
C PRO A 275 -9.20 24.14 0.63
N THR A 276 -8.44 24.23 -0.47
CA THR A 276 -7.10 23.65 -0.49
C THR A 276 -6.28 24.31 0.61
N GLU A 277 -5.54 23.50 1.36
CA GLU A 277 -4.64 24.01 2.40
C GLU A 277 -3.70 25.06 1.80
N LYS A 278 -3.40 26.12 2.55
CA LYS A 278 -2.55 27.20 2.02
C LYS A 278 -1.10 26.71 1.89
N ASN A 279 -0.38 27.25 0.91
CA ASN A 279 1.07 27.05 0.84
C ASN A 279 1.72 27.57 2.12
N PHE A 280 2.73 26.87 2.60
CA PHE A 280 3.57 27.28 3.71
C PHE A 280 4.97 27.60 3.17
N CYS A 281 5.31 28.88 3.17
CA CYS A 281 6.56 29.39 2.62
C CYS A 281 7.40 29.96 3.77
N HIS A 282 8.38 29.19 4.24
CA HIS A 282 9.31 29.59 5.29
C HIS A 282 10.74 29.26 4.86
N ASP A 283 11.72 30.09 5.26
CA ASP A 283 13.10 30.01 4.80
C ASP A 283 13.75 28.63 5.01
N SER A 284 13.37 27.94 6.09
CA SER A 284 13.89 26.62 6.43
C SER A 284 13.16 25.45 5.77
N LEU A 285 11.83 25.52 5.62
CA LEU A 285 10.97 24.42 5.15
C LEU A 285 9.75 24.98 4.42
N THR A 286 9.43 24.39 3.27
CA THR A 286 8.31 24.80 2.41
C THR A 286 7.33 23.66 2.23
N VAL A 287 6.04 23.96 2.12
CA VAL A 287 5.00 23.03 1.66
C VAL A 287 4.19 23.74 0.59
N GLU A 288 4.27 23.25 -0.64
CA GLU A 288 3.63 23.86 -1.80
C GLU A 288 2.61 22.90 -2.41
N ASN A 289 1.41 23.38 -2.67
CA ASN A 289 0.44 22.60 -3.44
C ASN A 289 0.81 22.61 -4.90
N ILE A 290 0.73 21.45 -5.55
CA ILE A 290 0.96 21.32 -6.98
C ILE A 290 -0.32 21.68 -7.71
N GLU A 291 -0.26 22.67 -8.60
CA GLU A 291 -1.46 23.16 -9.27
C GLU A 291 -1.93 22.36 -10.49
N GLY A 292 -0.97 21.79 -11.21
CA GLY A 292 -1.21 21.00 -12.41
C GLY A 292 -1.51 21.85 -13.65
N PRO A 293 -1.74 21.21 -14.80
CA PRO A 293 -1.74 19.75 -15.01
C PRO A 293 -0.37 19.10 -14.81
N VAL A 294 -0.35 17.81 -14.46
CA VAL A 294 0.88 17.00 -14.36
C VAL A 294 0.89 15.91 -15.45
N LEU A 295 2.06 15.41 -15.80
CA LEU A 295 2.23 14.37 -16.82
C LEU A 295 2.64 13.04 -16.17
N LEU A 296 1.77 12.03 -16.26
CA LEU A 296 2.05 10.67 -15.84
C LEU A 296 2.13 9.77 -17.07
N ALA A 297 3.31 9.23 -17.40
CA ALA A 297 3.50 8.35 -18.56
C ALA A 297 2.86 8.91 -19.85
N ASN A 298 3.13 10.18 -20.16
CA ASN A 298 2.56 10.95 -21.28
C ASN A 298 1.05 11.21 -21.23
N HIS A 299 0.38 10.94 -20.11
CA HIS A 299 -1.01 11.28 -19.88
C HIS A 299 -1.14 12.52 -19.01
N THR A 300 -1.95 13.47 -19.47
CA THR A 300 -2.30 14.67 -18.71
C THR A 300 -3.25 14.34 -17.57
N ILE A 301 -2.78 14.52 -16.34
CA ILE A 301 -3.59 14.43 -15.14
C ILE A 301 -3.98 15.83 -14.72
N ARG A 302 -5.29 16.04 -14.58
CA ARG A 302 -5.84 17.27 -14.04
C ARG A 302 -6.52 17.00 -12.72
N ARG A 303 -6.37 17.93 -11.78
CA ARG A 303 -6.75 17.72 -10.38
C ARG A 303 -8.26 17.52 -10.22
N GLU A 304 -9.08 18.12 -11.08
CA GLU A 304 -10.53 17.98 -11.07
C GLU A 304 -11.01 16.56 -11.41
N TYR A 305 -10.21 15.76 -12.12
CA TYR A 305 -10.52 14.37 -12.45
C TYR A 305 -9.82 13.37 -11.52
N ASP A 306 -8.83 13.84 -10.78
CA ASP A 306 -7.96 13.02 -9.94
C ASP A 306 -8.48 12.85 -8.50
N SER A 307 -9.80 12.67 -8.40
CA SER A 307 -10.61 12.83 -7.19
C SER A 307 -10.23 11.99 -5.96
N ASN A 308 -9.40 10.95 -6.09
CA ASN A 308 -8.92 10.20 -4.92
C ASN A 308 -7.39 10.01 -4.88
N ALA A 309 -6.59 10.44 -5.86
CA ALA A 309 -5.14 10.25 -5.78
C ALA A 309 -4.49 11.36 -4.93
N ALA A 310 -3.72 10.98 -3.92
CA ALA A 310 -3.02 11.91 -3.04
C ALA A 310 -1.58 11.46 -2.85
N TRP A 311 -0.63 12.37 -3.09
CA TRP A 311 0.80 12.09 -2.97
C TRP A 311 1.58 13.37 -2.65
N ALA A 312 2.79 13.20 -2.12
CA ALA A 312 3.71 14.31 -1.89
C ALA A 312 5.13 13.86 -2.23
N VAL A 313 5.96 14.81 -2.62
CA VAL A 313 7.36 14.57 -2.99
C VAL A 313 8.25 15.64 -2.36
N ASP A 314 9.47 15.27 -1.99
CA ASP A 314 10.45 16.22 -1.46
C ASP A 314 10.96 17.14 -2.58
N GLN A 315 11.20 18.42 -2.25
CA GLN A 315 11.75 19.41 -3.15
C GLN A 315 13.28 19.33 -3.30
N ARG A 316 14.01 18.90 -2.27
CA ARG A 316 15.47 19.06 -2.23
C ARG A 316 16.25 17.76 -2.42
N THR A 317 15.85 16.63 -1.85
CA THR A 317 16.50 15.31 -2.07
C THR A 317 15.74 14.12 -1.44
N LYS A 318 15.28 13.17 -2.27
CA LYS A 318 14.77 11.82 -1.94
C LYS A 318 13.49 11.77 -1.05
N ALA A 319 12.37 11.70 -1.79
CA ALA A 319 10.97 11.33 -1.52
C ALA A 319 10.52 11.00 -0.10
N LEU A 320 9.44 11.63 0.39
CA LEU A 320 8.59 11.10 1.46
C LEU A 320 7.11 11.62 1.37
N GLY A 321 6.11 10.72 1.44
CA GLY A 321 4.63 10.96 1.46
C GLY A 321 3.94 10.42 2.75
N ILE A 322 2.61 10.22 2.82
CA ILE A 322 1.90 9.77 4.07
C ILE A 322 2.41 8.39 4.55
N VAL A 323 2.54 7.46 3.61
CA VAL A 323 3.53 6.39 3.67
C VAL A 323 4.71 6.89 2.85
N CYS A 324 5.81 7.20 3.53
CA CYS A 324 7.03 7.62 2.89
C CYS A 324 7.81 6.41 2.41
N ILE A 325 8.10 6.36 1.12
CA ILE A 325 8.98 5.34 0.54
C ILE A 325 10.23 6.03 0.05
N GLN A 326 11.38 5.62 0.58
CA GLN A 326 12.66 6.11 0.10
C GLN A 326 13.12 5.24 -1.09
N GLN A 327 12.58 5.54 -2.27
CA GLN A 327 12.94 4.88 -3.53
C GLN A 327 13.31 5.90 -4.61
N THR A 328 14.46 5.70 -5.25
CA THR A 328 15.02 6.66 -6.21
C THR A 328 14.15 6.75 -7.46
N ASP A 329 13.73 5.62 -8.04
CA ASP A 329 12.94 5.63 -9.27
C ASP A 329 11.56 6.26 -9.06
N VAL A 330 10.90 5.91 -7.94
CA VAL A 330 9.62 6.52 -7.54
C VAL A 330 9.81 8.03 -7.35
N PHE A 331 10.85 8.45 -6.64
CA PHE A 331 11.17 9.86 -6.45
C PHE A 331 11.33 10.60 -7.77
N GLU A 332 12.11 10.06 -8.70
CA GLU A 332 12.34 10.69 -10.01
C GLU A 332 11.05 10.84 -10.81
N GLN A 333 10.18 9.83 -10.80
CA GLN A 333 8.89 9.90 -11.50
C GLN A 333 7.98 11.00 -10.92
N PHE A 334 7.82 11.04 -9.59
CA PHE A 334 6.98 12.07 -8.96
C PHE A 334 7.60 13.46 -8.99
N SER A 335 8.93 13.58 -8.97
CA SER A 335 9.62 14.87 -9.11
C SER A 335 9.42 15.46 -10.51
N LYS A 336 9.42 14.63 -11.56
CA LYS A 336 9.07 15.05 -12.93
C LYS A 336 7.62 15.52 -13.05
N MET A 337 6.72 14.94 -12.26
CA MET A 337 5.32 15.38 -12.18
C MET A 337 5.17 16.70 -11.40
N ALA A 338 6.08 16.98 -10.48
CA ALA A 338 6.01 18.11 -9.56
C ALA A 338 7.03 19.21 -9.89
N THR A 339 7.40 19.43 -11.15
CA THR A 339 8.43 20.42 -11.51
C THR A 339 8.02 21.87 -11.19
N ASP A 340 8.99 22.77 -11.05
CA ASP A 340 8.76 24.19 -10.74
C ASP A 340 7.86 24.88 -11.78
N GLN A 341 7.97 24.49 -13.05
CA GLN A 341 7.10 24.98 -14.14
C GLN A 341 5.61 24.68 -13.92
N VAL A 342 5.29 23.64 -13.14
CA VAL A 342 3.92 23.26 -12.81
C VAL A 342 3.41 24.10 -11.64
N THR A 343 4.27 24.56 -10.73
CA THR A 343 3.88 25.40 -9.59
C THR A 343 5.10 26.07 -8.94
N GLU A 344 5.11 27.41 -8.97
CA GLU A 344 6.11 28.25 -8.30
C GLU A 344 5.38 29.36 -7.54
N LYS A 345 5.09 29.12 -6.26
CA LYS A 345 4.34 30.10 -5.44
C LYS A 345 5.14 30.60 -4.25
N CYS A 346 5.98 29.79 -3.62
CA CYS A 346 6.81 30.27 -2.50
C CYS A 346 8.03 31.06 -2.96
N GLN A 347 8.64 30.74 -4.11
CA GLN A 347 9.77 31.52 -4.64
C GLN A 347 9.36 32.96 -5.05
N GLN A 348 8.10 33.15 -5.44
CA GLN A 348 7.54 34.47 -5.77
C GLN A 348 7.14 35.31 -4.54
N GLN A 349 7.05 34.72 -3.34
CA GLN A 349 6.63 35.39 -2.10
C GLN A 349 7.80 35.79 -1.19
N LEU A 350 9.01 35.30 -1.47
CA LEU A 350 10.24 35.60 -0.72
C LEU A 350 11.10 36.68 -1.42
N GLN A 351 10.60 37.26 -2.51
CA GLN A 351 11.11 38.47 -3.17
C GLN A 351 10.19 39.64 -2.81
#